data_AF-A0A7L1H1P4-F1
#
_entry.id   AF-A0A7L1H1P4-F1
#
_cell.length_a   1.000
_cell.length_b   1.000
_cell.length_c   1.000
_cell.angle_alpha   90.00
_cell.angle_beta   90.00
_cell.angle_gamma   90.00
#
_symmetry.space_group_name_H-M   'P 1'
#
loop_
_entity.id
_entity.type
_entity.pdbx_description
1 polymer ?
#
loop_
_entity_poly.entity_id
_entity_poly.type
_entity_poly.pdbx_seq_one_letter_code
_entity_poly.pdbx_strand_id
1 'polypeptide(L)'
;QIGFVKAALWYHGYGRPALYRLPWDGSAGSRELLLAFSWLLHRLSLPEQLLARNRVQTGDETSVCTCEDDLPTSQRSATDTAPEHGLGDRVDVRYLQWLSGRLRLQWRSLHAQHQEHCKLLHKIHLLTSGSHMDQNLGHFSVTEMDLIRQPESCKQLLQLLESETMQLEAFLEWKQLEPVYWQWMETVLDSTAEEGNTCESQDAHVENSRLAKVSPCCPWADNLTGQMERLSRDLMTLHDHLHQLVTHRRAAWCEKVR
;
A
#
# COMPACT_ATOMS: atom_id res chain seq x y z
N GLN A 1 13.47 15.43 -6.02
CA GLN A 1 13.36 14.05 -5.51
C GLN A 1 12.89 14.01 -4.05
N ILE A 2 13.48 14.78 -3.13
CA ILE A 2 13.10 14.79 -1.69
C ILE A 2 11.65 15.22 -1.42
N GLY A 3 11.09 16.12 -2.23
CA GLY A 3 9.68 16.53 -2.09
C GLY A 3 8.67 15.43 -2.34
N PHE A 4 8.96 14.54 -3.29
CA PHE A 4 8.12 13.39 -3.56
C PHE A 4 8.11 12.43 -2.37
N VAL A 5 9.29 12.18 -1.76
CA VAL A 5 9.42 11.30 -0.58
C VAL A 5 8.61 11.84 0.60
N LYS A 6 8.70 13.14 0.88
CA LYS A 6 7.90 13.78 1.93
C LYS A 6 6.39 13.67 1.64
N ALA A 7 5.97 13.94 0.41
CA ALA A 7 4.55 13.82 0.03
C ALA A 7 4.04 12.36 0.13
N ALA A 8 4.85 11.39 -0.29
CA ALA A 8 4.52 9.98 -0.18
C ALA A 8 4.43 9.52 1.28
N LEU A 9 5.39 9.90 2.13
CA LEU A 9 5.36 9.64 3.57
C LEU A 9 4.09 10.23 4.22
N TRP A 10 3.69 11.44 3.80
CA TRP A 10 2.47 12.07 4.28
C TRP A 10 1.22 11.31 3.84
N TYR A 11 1.16 10.89 2.56
CA TYR A 11 0.07 10.07 2.03
C TYR A 11 -0.09 8.74 2.78
N HIS A 12 1.02 8.10 3.15
CA HIS A 12 1.01 6.87 3.94
C HIS A 12 0.71 7.09 5.43
N GLY A 13 0.67 8.35 5.90
CA GLY A 13 0.28 8.70 7.27
C GLY A 13 1.43 8.92 8.25
N TYR A 14 2.66 9.16 7.78
CA TYR A 14 3.78 9.50 8.66
C TYR A 14 3.62 10.94 9.21
N GLY A 15 3.28 11.05 10.49
CA GLY A 15 2.83 12.30 11.11
C GLY A 15 3.91 13.16 11.78
N ARG A 16 5.20 12.82 11.71
CA ARG A 16 6.23 13.53 12.51
C ARG A 16 6.60 14.88 11.87
N PRO A 17 6.32 16.03 12.53
CA PRO A 17 6.49 17.36 11.93
C PRO A 17 7.95 17.73 11.70
N ALA A 18 8.89 17.17 12.48
CA ALA A 18 10.32 17.41 12.36
C ALA A 18 10.87 17.03 10.98
N LEU A 19 10.38 15.95 10.36
CA LEU A 19 10.78 15.52 9.02
C LEU A 19 10.36 16.53 7.93
N TYR A 20 9.15 17.09 8.04
CA TYR A 20 8.63 18.04 7.04
C TYR A 20 9.35 19.38 7.10
N ARG A 21 9.86 19.77 8.27
CA ARG A 21 10.64 21.00 8.50
C ARG A 21 12.10 20.92 7.99
N LEU A 22 12.59 19.74 7.61
CA LEU A 22 13.96 19.58 7.13
C LEU A 22 14.24 20.33 5.81
N PRO A 23 15.48 20.82 5.61
CA PRO A 23 15.89 21.44 4.36
C PRO A 23 15.80 20.45 3.18
N TRP A 24 15.55 20.98 1.99
CA TRP A 24 15.35 20.20 0.77
C TRP A 24 16.65 19.65 0.16
N ASP A 25 17.79 20.03 0.76
CA ASP A 25 19.13 19.70 0.27
C ASP A 25 19.65 18.36 0.84
N GLY A 26 18.91 17.73 1.77
CA GLY A 26 19.30 16.46 2.39
C GLY A 26 20.56 16.52 3.26
N SER A 27 21.10 17.71 3.49
CA SER A 27 22.33 17.97 4.25
C SER A 27 22.20 17.77 5.76
N ALA A 28 20.97 17.69 6.28
CA ALA A 28 20.67 17.49 7.69
C ALA A 28 19.41 16.61 7.87
N GLY A 29 19.28 15.99 9.04
CA GLY A 29 18.09 15.20 9.39
C GLY A 29 18.21 13.69 9.16
N SER A 30 19.43 13.14 9.15
CA SER A 30 19.66 11.69 9.08
C SER A 30 18.83 10.91 10.11
N ARG A 31 18.67 11.43 11.33
CA ARG A 31 17.82 10.86 12.37
C ARG A 31 16.33 10.79 11.97
N GLU A 32 15.78 11.88 11.46
CA GLU A 32 14.36 11.93 11.05
C GLU A 32 14.10 11.02 9.85
N LEU A 33 15.06 10.93 8.93
CA LEU A 33 15.01 10.02 7.79
C LEU A 33 15.08 8.56 8.25
N LEU A 34 15.95 8.25 9.22
CA LEU A 34 16.05 6.93 9.82
C LEU A 34 14.74 6.53 10.52
N LEU A 35 14.10 7.46 11.22
CA LEU A 35 12.82 7.22 11.90
C LEU A 35 11.64 7.09 10.92
N ALA A 36 11.65 7.84 9.82
CA ALA A 36 10.69 7.61 8.74
C ALA A 36 10.91 6.25 8.07
N PHE A 37 12.16 5.86 7.85
CA PHE A 37 12.51 4.56 7.28
C PHE A 37 12.12 3.40 8.20
N SER A 38 12.41 3.50 9.50
CA SER A 38 12.04 2.48 10.48
C SER A 38 10.53 2.38 10.64
N TRP A 39 9.81 3.50 10.59
CA TRP A 39 8.35 3.51 10.54
C TRP A 39 7.81 2.81 9.29
N LEU A 40 8.41 3.03 8.12
CA LEU A 40 8.03 2.34 6.88
C LEU A 40 8.29 0.84 6.96
N LEU A 41 9.45 0.42 7.48
CA LEU A 41 9.79 -0.99 7.70
C LEU A 41 8.73 -1.67 8.56
N HIS A 42 8.32 -1.02 9.66
CA HIS A 42 7.36 -1.58 10.59
C HIS A 42 5.92 -1.58 10.04
N ARG A 43 5.49 -0.51 9.35
CA ARG A 43 4.09 -0.34 8.94
C ARG A 43 3.74 -0.98 7.61
N LEU A 44 4.69 -1.02 6.68
CA LEU A 44 4.45 -1.51 5.33
C LEU A 44 5.05 -2.88 5.07
N SER A 45 5.78 -3.47 6.03
CA SER A 45 6.49 -4.74 5.82
C SER A 45 7.25 -4.71 4.48
N LEU A 46 7.99 -3.61 4.26
CA LEU A 46 8.61 -3.32 2.97
C LEU A 46 9.45 -4.48 2.44
N PRO A 47 10.28 -5.16 3.26
CA PRO A 47 11.06 -6.29 2.80
C PRO A 47 10.16 -7.44 2.30
N GLU A 48 9.08 -7.75 3.00
CA GLU A 48 8.12 -8.78 2.61
C GLU A 48 7.38 -8.43 1.32
N GLN A 49 6.98 -7.16 1.15
CA GLN A 49 6.36 -6.68 -0.10
C GLN A 49 7.33 -6.74 -1.29
N LEU A 50 8.60 -6.41 -1.07
CA LEU A 50 9.64 -6.50 -2.11
C LEU A 50 9.89 -7.96 -2.51
N LEU A 51 9.93 -8.88 -1.55
CA LEU A 51 10.04 -10.31 -1.83
C LEU A 51 8.84 -10.85 -2.60
N ALA A 52 7.61 -10.48 -2.19
CA ALA A 52 6.40 -10.90 -2.89
C ALA A 52 6.40 -10.43 -4.36
N ARG A 53 6.89 -9.20 -4.61
CA ARG A 53 6.98 -8.63 -5.96
C ARG A 53 8.07 -9.26 -6.82
N ASN A 54 9.18 -9.68 -6.23
CA ASN A 54 10.32 -10.24 -6.96
C ASN A 54 10.25 -11.77 -7.13
N ARG A 55 9.19 -12.40 -6.62
CA ARG A 55 9.00 -13.85 -6.68
C ARG A 55 8.89 -14.32 -8.13
N VAL A 56 9.72 -15.29 -8.52
CA VAL A 56 9.66 -15.86 -9.87
C VAL A 56 8.45 -16.79 -9.97
N GLN A 57 7.49 -16.44 -10.84
CA GLN A 57 6.32 -17.26 -11.11
C GLN A 57 6.71 -18.42 -12.03
N THR A 58 6.96 -19.60 -11.45
CA THR A 58 7.28 -20.82 -12.20
C THR A 58 6.04 -21.66 -12.52
N GLY A 59 4.94 -21.45 -11.80
CA GLY A 59 3.68 -22.17 -12.01
C GLY A 59 2.66 -21.40 -12.85
N ASP A 60 1.65 -22.12 -13.32
CA ASP A 60 0.54 -21.51 -14.04
C ASP A 60 -0.46 -20.90 -13.05
N GLU A 61 -0.38 -19.58 -12.87
CA GLU A 61 -1.30 -18.86 -12.00
C GLU A 61 -2.65 -18.63 -12.68
N THR A 62 -3.68 -19.33 -12.22
CA THR A 62 -5.07 -18.96 -12.50
C THR A 62 -5.55 -18.02 -11.41
N SER A 63 -5.16 -16.75 -11.49
CA SER A 63 -5.72 -15.75 -10.58
C SER A 63 -7.22 -15.63 -10.85
N VAL A 64 -8.03 -16.14 -9.92
CA VAL A 64 -9.43 -15.73 -9.82
C VAL A 64 -9.39 -14.23 -9.63
N CYS A 65 -10.17 -13.46 -10.39
CA CYS A 65 -10.25 -12.01 -10.23
C CYS A 65 -10.90 -11.67 -8.87
N THR A 66 -10.17 -11.89 -7.79
CA THR A 66 -10.40 -11.30 -6.49
C THR A 66 -9.84 -9.89 -6.60
N CYS A 67 -10.71 -8.90 -6.56
CA CYS A 67 -10.33 -7.49 -6.68
C CYS A 67 -9.55 -6.96 -5.46
N GLU A 68 -8.87 -7.84 -4.73
CA GLU A 68 -8.22 -7.53 -3.46
C GLU A 68 -6.70 -7.50 -3.67
N ASP A 69 -6.17 -6.31 -3.38
CA ASP A 69 -4.85 -5.94 -2.87
C ASP A 69 -3.60 -5.71 -3.72
N ASP A 70 -3.49 -6.15 -4.97
CA ASP A 70 -2.30 -5.78 -5.76
C ASP A 70 -2.66 -4.99 -7.01
N LEU A 71 -3.02 -3.72 -6.81
CA LEU A 71 -3.01 -2.74 -7.89
C LEU A 71 -1.60 -2.11 -7.94
N PRO A 72 -0.67 -2.60 -8.77
CA PRO A 72 0.48 -1.78 -9.13
C PRO A 72 -0.11 -0.55 -9.84
N THR A 73 0.17 0.62 -9.30
CA THR A 73 -0.21 1.92 -9.82
C THR A 73 0.42 2.12 -11.20
N SER A 74 -0.10 1.43 -12.21
CA SER A 74 0.22 1.67 -13.61
C SER A 74 -0.53 2.95 -13.98
N GLN A 75 0.13 4.06 -13.67
CA GLN A 75 -0.16 5.36 -14.23
C GLN A 75 0.19 5.28 -15.73
N ARG A 76 -0.61 4.54 -16.49
CA ARG A 76 -0.68 4.71 -17.93
C ARG A 76 -1.43 6.00 -18.16
N SER A 77 -0.65 7.01 -18.50
CA SER A 77 -1.05 8.26 -19.12
C SER A 77 -2.05 8.01 -20.27
N ALA A 78 -3.32 7.87 -19.92
CA ALA A 78 -4.40 8.20 -20.83
C ALA A 78 -4.59 9.71 -20.70
N THR A 79 -3.89 10.44 -21.56
CA THR A 79 -4.32 11.74 -22.03
C THR A 79 -5.75 11.60 -22.57
N ASP A 80 -6.74 11.81 -21.71
CA ASP A 80 -8.09 12.15 -22.13
C ASP A 80 -8.45 13.41 -21.36
N THR A 81 -8.48 14.50 -22.10
CA THR A 81 -8.94 15.83 -21.75
C THR A 81 -10.23 15.78 -20.93
N ALA A 82 -10.12 15.94 -19.62
CA ALA A 82 -11.25 16.33 -18.80
C ALA A 82 -11.56 17.81 -19.07
N PRO A 83 -12.83 18.22 -19.27
CA PRO A 83 -13.17 19.62 -19.24
C PRO A 83 -12.89 20.16 -17.84
N GLU A 84 -12.23 21.30 -17.73
CA GLU A 84 -12.11 22.05 -16.48
C GLU A 84 -13.53 22.32 -15.94
N HIS A 85 -13.93 21.58 -14.89
CA HIS A 85 -15.19 21.84 -14.21
C HIS A 85 -14.95 22.90 -13.15
N GLY A 86 -15.23 24.14 -13.54
CA GLY A 86 -15.42 25.25 -12.62
C GLY A 86 -16.56 24.94 -11.64
N LEU A 87 -16.23 25.07 -10.36
CA LEU A 87 -17.09 25.47 -9.23
C LEU A 87 -18.56 25.01 -9.28
N GLY A 88 -18.85 23.91 -8.59
CA GLY A 88 -20.23 23.55 -8.23
C GLY A 88 -20.35 22.09 -7.82
N ASP A 89 -20.49 21.87 -6.53
CA ASP A 89 -20.74 20.60 -5.85
C ASP A 89 -22.06 19.93 -6.32
N ARG A 90 -22.06 19.44 -7.56
CA ARG A 90 -23.10 18.61 -8.16
C ARG A 90 -22.42 17.55 -8.98
N VAL A 91 -22.22 16.39 -8.36
CA VAL A 91 -21.76 15.20 -9.07
C VAL A 91 -22.72 14.94 -10.24
N ASP A 92 -22.23 15.07 -11.48
CA ASP A 92 -23.05 14.85 -12.66
C ASP A 92 -23.45 13.37 -12.74
N VAL A 93 -24.73 13.10 -12.52
CA VAL A 93 -25.31 11.76 -12.55
C VAL A 93 -25.06 11.07 -13.90
N ARG A 94 -24.99 11.84 -15.00
CA ARG A 94 -24.72 11.30 -16.34
C ARG A 94 -23.27 10.82 -16.45
N TYR A 95 -22.33 11.57 -15.87
CA TYR A 95 -20.93 11.18 -15.82
C TYR A 95 -20.72 9.90 -14.98
N LEU A 96 -21.38 9.79 -13.82
CA LEU A 96 -21.35 8.56 -13.02
C LEU A 96 -21.96 7.38 -13.77
N GLN A 97 -23.08 7.59 -14.47
CA GLN A 97 -23.71 6.54 -15.28
C GLN A 97 -22.78 6.09 -16.41
N TRP A 98 -22.10 7.02 -17.09
CA TRP A 98 -21.09 6.71 -18.10
C TRP A 98 -19.91 5.92 -17.52
N LEU A 99 -19.34 6.37 -16.39
CA LEU A 99 -18.27 5.65 -15.69
C LEU A 99 -18.71 4.23 -15.31
N SER A 100 -19.93 4.08 -14.80
CA SER A 100 -20.47 2.75 -14.46
C SER A 100 -20.63 1.85 -15.68
N GLY A 101 -21.04 2.41 -16.83
CA GLY A 101 -21.14 1.69 -18.09
C GLY A 101 -19.77 1.24 -18.60
N ARG A 102 -18.78 2.16 -18.52
CA ARG A 102 -17.38 1.89 -18.87
C ARG A 102 -16.80 0.79 -17.99
N LEU A 103 -16.97 0.85 -16.67
CA LEU A 103 -16.51 -0.17 -15.74
C LEU A 103 -17.14 -1.54 -16.04
N ARG A 104 -18.45 -1.60 -16.32
CA ARG A 104 -19.12 -2.85 -16.70
C ARG A 104 -18.57 -3.44 -18.00
N LEU A 105 -18.26 -2.60 -18.99
CA LEU A 105 -17.64 -3.06 -20.24
C LEU A 105 -16.22 -3.56 -20.02
N GLN A 106 -15.41 -2.85 -19.24
CA GLN A 106 -14.05 -3.28 -18.88
C GLN A 106 -14.07 -4.61 -18.12
N TRP A 107 -14.98 -4.76 -17.15
CA TRP A 107 -15.18 -6.00 -16.41
C TRP A 107 -15.54 -7.17 -17.33
N ARG A 108 -16.49 -6.99 -18.25
CA ARG A 108 -16.87 -8.03 -19.22
C ARG A 108 -15.71 -8.40 -20.14
N SER A 109 -14.94 -7.42 -20.60
CA SER A 109 -13.75 -7.65 -21.43
C SER A 109 -12.70 -8.46 -20.66
N LEU A 110 -12.41 -8.07 -19.42
CA LEU A 110 -11.47 -8.77 -18.55
C LEU A 110 -11.92 -10.22 -18.29
N HIS A 111 -13.21 -10.41 -18.01
CA HIS A 111 -13.77 -11.74 -17.80
C HIS A 111 -13.66 -12.63 -19.05
N ALA A 112 -13.95 -12.08 -20.24
CA ALA A 112 -13.79 -12.79 -21.49
C ALA A 112 -12.32 -13.18 -21.75
N GLN A 113 -11.38 -12.25 -21.49
CA GLN A 113 -9.95 -12.53 -21.62
C GLN A 113 -9.49 -13.63 -20.66
N HIS A 114 -9.95 -13.59 -19.39
CA HIS A 114 -9.65 -14.63 -18.42
C HIS A 114 -10.20 -15.99 -18.87
N GLN A 115 -11.43 -16.02 -19.39
CA GLN A 115 -12.02 -17.25 -19.92
C GLN A 115 -11.21 -17.83 -21.09
N GLU A 116 -10.75 -16.98 -22.02
CA GLU A 116 -9.88 -17.41 -23.12
C GLU A 116 -8.52 -17.92 -22.62
N HIS A 117 -7.92 -17.23 -21.64
CA HIS A 117 -6.68 -17.68 -21.01
C HIS A 117 -6.84 -19.08 -20.39
N CYS A 118 -7.89 -19.31 -19.61
CA CYS A 118 -8.19 -20.62 -19.02
C CYS A 118 -8.40 -21.71 -20.08
N LYS A 119 -9.08 -21.39 -21.20
CA LYS A 119 -9.24 -22.34 -22.32
C LYS A 119 -7.91 -22.72 -22.96
N LEU A 120 -7.02 -21.75 -23.16
CA LEU A 120 -5.69 -21.99 -23.74
C LEU A 120 -4.82 -22.81 -22.79
N LEU A 121 -4.83 -22.45 -21.50
CA LEU A 121 -4.09 -23.15 -20.47
C LEU A 121 -4.54 -24.62 -20.37
N HIS A 122 -5.84 -24.85 -20.33
CA HIS A 122 -6.40 -26.20 -20.33
C HIS A 122 -5.97 -27.03 -21.55
N LYS A 123 -5.88 -26.42 -22.74
CA LYS A 123 -5.37 -27.11 -23.94
C LYS A 123 -3.90 -27.52 -23.77
N ILE A 124 -3.07 -26.65 -23.19
CA ILE A 124 -1.65 -26.98 -22.93
C ILE A 124 -1.57 -28.17 -21.97
N HIS A 125 -2.28 -28.10 -20.84
CA HIS A 125 -2.28 -29.18 -19.84
C HIS A 125 -2.80 -30.52 -20.39
N LEU A 126 -3.83 -30.48 -21.23
CA LEU A 126 -4.36 -31.68 -21.87
C LEU A 126 -3.36 -32.30 -22.86
N LEU A 127 -2.64 -31.47 -23.61
CA LEU A 127 -1.63 -31.95 -24.57
C LEU A 127 -0.37 -32.49 -23.89
N THR A 128 -0.08 -32.00 -22.68
CA THR A 128 1.10 -32.40 -21.89
C THR A 128 0.77 -33.42 -20.81
N SER A 129 -0.46 -33.93 -20.78
CA SER A 129 -0.84 -34.93 -19.79
C SER A 129 0.02 -36.20 -19.94
N GLY A 130 0.62 -36.67 -18.84
CA GLY A 130 1.49 -37.83 -18.76
C GLY A 130 2.96 -37.57 -19.12
N SER A 131 3.36 -36.33 -19.45
CA SER A 131 4.76 -36.02 -19.79
C SER A 131 5.63 -35.59 -18.60
N HIS A 132 5.02 -35.26 -17.47
CA HIS A 132 5.72 -34.77 -16.27
C HIS A 132 6.15 -35.91 -15.33
N MET A 133 7.28 -35.72 -14.63
CA MET A 133 7.86 -36.73 -13.74
C MET A 133 7.10 -36.85 -12.41
N ASP A 134 6.54 -35.75 -11.90
CA ASP A 134 5.59 -35.81 -10.78
C ASP A 134 4.24 -36.36 -11.22
N GLN A 135 3.85 -37.46 -10.58
CA GLN A 135 2.56 -38.12 -10.76
C GLN A 135 1.38 -37.27 -10.28
N ASN A 136 1.62 -36.30 -9.39
CA ASN A 136 0.59 -35.43 -8.81
C ASN A 136 0.15 -34.31 -9.77
N LEU A 137 1.08 -33.78 -10.57
CA LEU A 137 0.81 -32.75 -11.56
C LEU A 137 0.44 -33.42 -12.88
N GLY A 138 1.27 -34.36 -13.35
CA GLY A 138 1.00 -35.13 -14.55
C GLY A 138 0.84 -34.31 -15.83
N HIS A 139 1.16 -33.02 -15.85
CA HIS A 139 1.18 -32.14 -17.03
C HIS A 139 2.29 -31.10 -16.89
N PHE A 140 2.71 -30.50 -18.01
CA PHE A 140 3.66 -29.39 -18.00
C PHE A 140 2.97 -28.04 -17.84
N SER A 141 3.62 -27.15 -17.11
CA SER A 141 3.25 -25.74 -17.05
C SER A 141 3.58 -25.01 -18.36
N VAL A 142 3.05 -23.78 -18.53
CA VAL A 142 3.38 -22.93 -19.68
C VAL A 142 4.87 -22.59 -19.69
N THR A 143 5.43 -22.25 -18.53
CA THR A 143 6.85 -21.92 -18.38
C THR A 143 7.72 -23.13 -18.74
N GLU A 144 7.38 -24.33 -18.30
CA GLU A 144 8.08 -25.57 -18.66
C GLU A 144 8.02 -25.86 -20.16
N MET A 145 6.85 -25.66 -20.77
CA MET A 145 6.69 -25.82 -22.22
C MET A 145 7.58 -24.83 -23.00
N ASP A 146 7.66 -23.58 -22.54
CA ASP A 146 8.50 -22.55 -23.14
C ASP A 146 10.00 -22.86 -22.97
N LEU A 147 10.40 -23.41 -21.83
CA LEU A 147 11.77 -23.87 -21.59
C LEU A 147 12.17 -25.01 -22.54
N ILE A 148 11.27 -25.96 -22.80
CA ILE A 148 11.49 -27.06 -23.76
C ILE A 148 11.64 -26.48 -25.18
N ARG A 149 10.83 -25.47 -25.52
CA ARG A 149 10.86 -24.83 -26.84
C ARG A 149 12.11 -23.98 -27.05
N GLN A 150 12.58 -23.30 -26.02
CA GLN A 150 13.67 -22.34 -26.08
C GLN A 150 14.67 -22.59 -24.94
N PRO A 151 15.68 -23.45 -25.13
CA PRO A 151 16.62 -23.81 -24.07
C PRO A 151 17.47 -22.62 -23.57
N GLU A 152 17.64 -21.56 -24.37
CA GLU A 152 18.34 -20.35 -23.92
C GLU A 152 17.57 -19.58 -22.84
N SER A 153 16.23 -19.71 -22.79
CA SER A 153 15.42 -19.12 -21.72
C SER A 153 15.66 -19.78 -20.36
N CYS A 154 16.18 -21.02 -20.34
CA CYS A 154 16.56 -21.71 -19.11
C CYS A 154 17.68 -20.97 -18.36
N LYS A 155 18.67 -20.44 -19.07
CA LYS A 155 19.75 -19.64 -18.43
C LYS A 155 19.21 -18.36 -17.80
N GLN A 156 18.24 -17.71 -18.45
CA GLN A 156 17.61 -16.50 -17.91
C GLN A 156 16.78 -16.82 -16.67
N LEU A 157 16.02 -17.92 -16.70
CA LEU A 157 15.26 -18.38 -15.54
C LEU A 157 16.18 -18.73 -14.37
N LEU A 158 17.29 -19.42 -14.62
CA LEU A 158 18.29 -19.71 -13.58
C LEU A 158 18.86 -18.44 -12.96
N GLN A 159 19.22 -17.43 -13.77
CA GLN A 159 19.68 -16.14 -13.25
C GLN A 159 18.63 -15.43 -12.38
N LEU A 160 17.36 -15.50 -12.78
CA LEU A 160 16.27 -14.94 -11.98
C LEU A 160 16.12 -15.68 -10.66
N LEU A 161 16.14 -17.01 -10.66
CA LEU A 161 16.05 -17.84 -9.46
C LEU A 161 17.26 -17.65 -8.52
N GLU A 162 18.47 -17.53 -9.07
CA GLU A 162 19.67 -17.18 -8.31
C GLU A 162 19.51 -15.81 -7.64
N SER A 163 18.99 -14.82 -8.38
CA SER A 163 18.73 -13.49 -7.83
C SER A 163 17.66 -13.49 -6.75
N GLU A 164 16.60 -14.28 -6.90
CA GLU A 164 15.56 -14.46 -5.87
C GLU A 164 16.14 -15.14 -4.63
N THR A 165 16.94 -16.19 -4.82
CA THR A 165 17.60 -16.92 -3.73
C THR A 165 18.52 -15.99 -2.94
N MET A 166 19.34 -15.19 -3.63
CA MET A 166 20.21 -14.19 -2.99
C MET A 166 19.40 -13.15 -2.19
N GLN A 167 18.26 -12.70 -2.71
CA GLN A 167 17.38 -11.76 -1.99
C GLN A 167 16.73 -12.40 -0.76
N LEU A 168 16.30 -13.67 -0.86
CA LEU A 168 15.76 -14.43 0.25
C LEU A 168 16.80 -14.66 1.35
N GLU A 169 18.03 -15.01 0.98
CA GLU A 169 19.15 -15.15 1.90
C GLU A 169 19.43 -13.84 2.65
N ALA A 170 19.56 -12.73 1.92
CA ALA A 170 19.75 -11.40 2.50
C ALA A 170 18.58 -10.99 3.43
N PHE A 171 17.35 -11.37 3.09
CA PHE A 171 16.20 -11.16 3.96
C PHE A 171 16.27 -12.01 5.23
N LEU A 172 16.68 -13.28 5.14
CA LEU A 172 16.86 -14.13 6.31
C LEU A 172 17.97 -13.60 7.23
N GLU A 173 19.07 -13.13 6.67
CA GLU A 173 20.13 -12.45 7.42
C GLU A 173 19.60 -11.19 8.12
N TRP A 174 18.85 -10.35 7.40
CA TRP A 174 18.18 -9.19 7.97
C TRP A 174 17.24 -9.58 9.12
N LYS A 175 16.43 -10.64 8.95
CA LYS A 175 15.50 -11.12 9.98
C LYS A 175 16.21 -11.59 11.25
N GLN A 176 17.41 -12.12 11.15
CA GLN A 176 18.23 -12.46 12.32
C GLN A 176 18.71 -11.19 13.07
N LEU A 177 18.98 -10.10 12.36
CA LEU A 177 19.47 -8.84 12.90
C LEU A 177 18.35 -7.87 13.29
N GLU A 178 17.12 -8.11 12.86
CA GLU A 178 15.93 -7.32 13.16
C GLU A 178 15.79 -6.96 14.66
N PRO A 179 15.94 -7.88 15.64
CA PRO A 179 15.83 -7.50 17.06
C PRO A 179 16.92 -6.52 17.50
N VAL A 180 18.14 -6.65 16.99
CA VAL A 180 19.25 -5.74 17.29
C VAL A 180 18.98 -4.35 16.71
N TYR A 181 18.45 -4.30 15.49
CA TYR A 181 18.04 -3.06 14.86
C TYR A 181 16.96 -2.32 15.67
N TRP A 182 15.94 -3.04 16.14
CA TRP A 182 14.86 -2.44 16.94
C TRP A 182 15.34 -1.98 18.32
N GLN A 183 16.19 -2.77 18.97
CA GLN A 183 16.82 -2.36 20.22
C GLN A 183 17.67 -1.10 20.05
N TRP A 184 18.39 -0.98 18.93
CA TRP A 184 19.11 0.25 18.60
C TRP A 184 18.15 1.42 18.32
N MET A 185 17.02 1.17 17.65
CA MET A 185 16.01 2.21 17.39
C MET A 185 15.41 2.78 18.67
N GLU A 186 15.24 1.96 19.71
CA GLU A 186 14.83 2.43 21.05
C GLU A 186 15.83 3.44 21.61
N THR A 187 17.14 3.18 21.50
CA THR A 187 18.17 4.14 21.93
C THR A 187 18.15 5.45 21.13
N VAL A 188 17.80 5.38 19.84
CA VAL A 188 17.62 6.59 19.01
C VAL A 188 16.41 7.38 19.49
N LEU A 189 15.32 6.72 19.90
CA LEU A 189 14.15 7.38 20.47
C LEU A 189 14.45 7.97 21.85
N ASP A 190 15.16 7.24 22.72
CA ASP A 190 15.55 7.70 24.05
C ASP A 190 16.45 8.94 23.99
N SER A 191 17.39 9.00 23.05
CA SER A 191 18.20 10.19 22.81
C SER A 191 17.35 11.43 22.48
N THR A 192 16.17 11.26 21.86
CA THR A 192 15.27 12.39 21.58
C THR A 192 14.54 12.90 22.83
N ALA A 193 14.23 12.01 23.78
CA ALA A 193 13.59 12.39 25.04
C ALA A 193 14.58 13.12 25.94
N GLU A 194 15.84 12.68 25.99
CA GLU A 194 16.89 13.32 26.77
C GLU A 194 17.29 14.68 26.19
N GLU A 195 17.42 14.82 24.87
CA GLU A 195 17.70 16.12 24.23
C GLU A 195 16.60 17.16 24.49
N GLY A 196 15.32 16.75 24.49
CA GLY A 196 14.20 17.62 24.86
C GLY A 196 14.30 18.11 26.32
N ASN A 197 14.63 17.21 27.25
CA ASN A 197 14.74 17.51 28.69
C ASN A 197 16.00 18.34 29.02
N THR A 198 17.09 18.16 28.28
CA THR A 198 18.34 18.91 28.51
C THR A 198 18.24 20.36 27.98
N CYS A 199 17.41 20.59 26.95
CA CYS A 199 17.14 21.92 26.43
C CYS A 199 16.22 22.72 27.36
N GLU A 200 15.22 22.09 27.99
CA GLU A 200 14.36 22.75 29.00
C GLU A 200 15.09 23.10 30.30
N SER A 201 16.15 22.36 30.68
CA SER A 201 16.87 22.59 31.94
C SER A 201 17.96 23.67 31.86
N GLN A 202 18.44 24.05 30.67
CA GLN A 202 19.37 25.17 30.50
C GLN A 202 18.66 26.54 30.40
N ASP A 203 17.39 26.56 29.98
CA ASP A 203 16.58 27.79 29.92
C ASP A 203 15.88 28.15 31.26
N ALA A 204 15.95 27.26 32.26
CA ALA A 204 15.28 27.44 33.55
C ALA A 204 15.97 28.44 34.52
N HIS A 205 17.16 28.97 34.21
CA HIS A 205 17.91 29.84 35.15
C HIS A 205 17.90 31.35 34.82
N VAL A 206 17.18 31.83 33.78
CA VAL A 206 17.16 33.28 33.47
C VAL A 206 15.77 33.94 33.42
N GLU A 207 14.65 33.22 33.41
CA GLU A 207 13.31 33.88 33.33
C GLU A 207 12.38 33.62 34.51
N ASN A 208 12.88 33.80 35.74
CA ASN A 208 12.03 34.11 36.88
C ASN A 208 11.72 35.62 36.94
N SER A 209 11.06 36.16 35.91
CA SER A 209 10.38 37.47 35.97
C SER A 209 9.59 37.75 34.68
N ARG A 210 8.43 37.10 34.52
CA ARG A 210 7.16 37.67 34.01
C ARG A 210 6.17 36.53 33.72
N LEU A 211 5.19 36.36 34.62
CA LEU A 211 3.92 35.74 34.25
C LEU A 211 3.32 36.51 33.06
N ALA A 212 3.39 35.91 31.87
CA ALA A 212 2.64 36.36 30.72
C ALA A 212 2.17 35.14 29.93
N LYS A 213 0.99 34.66 30.31
CA LYS A 213 -0.06 34.13 29.43
C LYS A 213 0.41 33.23 28.28
N VAL A 214 0.28 31.93 28.53
CA VAL A 214 0.21 30.83 27.54
C VAL A 214 -0.26 31.34 26.18
N SER A 215 0.68 31.41 25.23
CA SER A 215 0.39 31.60 23.81
C SER A 215 -0.09 30.27 23.24
N PRO A 216 -1.26 30.20 22.60
CA PRO A 216 -1.79 28.95 22.09
C PRO A 216 -0.97 28.48 20.88
N CYS A 217 -0.86 27.16 20.79
CA CYS A 217 -0.38 26.44 19.63
C CYS A 217 -1.09 26.94 18.35
N CYS A 218 -0.40 26.83 17.21
CA CYS A 218 -0.78 27.45 15.94
C CYS A 218 -2.28 27.25 15.57
N PRO A 219 -3.03 28.28 15.13
CA PRO A 219 -4.49 28.21 14.90
C PRO A 219 -4.97 27.17 13.88
N TRP A 220 -4.07 26.67 13.02
CA TRP A 220 -4.38 25.67 12.02
C TRP A 220 -4.45 24.25 12.60
N ALA A 221 -3.73 23.97 13.70
CA ALA A 221 -3.71 22.66 14.33
C ALA A 221 -5.06 22.37 15.01
N ASP A 222 -5.58 23.31 15.80
CA ASP A 222 -6.88 23.20 16.48
C ASP A 222 -8.05 23.09 15.49
N ASN A 223 -7.94 23.75 14.33
CA ASN A 223 -8.93 23.65 13.26
C ASN A 223 -8.92 22.24 12.62
N LEU A 224 -7.75 21.62 12.48
CA LEU A 224 -7.60 20.32 11.84
C LEU A 224 -8.07 19.18 12.75
N THR A 225 -7.78 19.25 14.07
CA THR A 225 -8.38 18.35 15.06
C THR A 225 -9.89 18.49 15.13
N GLY A 226 -10.40 19.72 15.13
CA GLY A 226 -11.86 19.97 15.12
C GLY A 226 -12.55 19.44 13.86
N GLN A 227 -11.91 19.52 12.69
CA GLN A 227 -12.43 18.94 11.46
C GLN A 227 -12.40 17.40 11.47
N MET A 228 -11.35 16.79 12.01
CA MET A 228 -11.29 15.33 12.19
C MET A 228 -12.38 14.83 13.15
N GLU A 229 -12.61 15.51 14.27
CA GLU A 229 -13.67 15.15 15.22
C GLU A 229 -15.08 15.36 14.65
N ARG A 230 -15.23 16.28 13.71
CA ARG A 230 -16.50 16.47 12.99
C ARG A 230 -16.72 15.35 11.98
N LEU A 231 -15.72 15.03 11.17
CA LEU A 231 -15.78 13.94 10.20
C LEU A 231 -15.98 12.57 10.86
N SER A 232 -15.35 12.33 12.02
CA SER A 232 -15.54 11.09 12.77
C SER A 232 -16.97 10.94 13.29
N ARG A 233 -17.57 12.03 13.80
CA ARG A 233 -18.98 12.05 14.19
C ARG A 233 -19.90 11.83 13.00
N ASP A 234 -19.66 12.51 11.89
CA ASP A 234 -20.47 12.36 10.68
C ASP A 234 -20.41 10.92 10.14
N LEU A 235 -19.24 10.29 10.14
CA LEU A 235 -19.07 8.87 9.78
C LEU A 235 -19.81 7.92 10.72
N MET A 236 -19.75 8.16 12.03
CA MET A 236 -20.51 7.36 13.01
C MET A 236 -22.02 7.49 12.79
N THR A 237 -22.52 8.70 12.54
CA THR A 237 -23.95 8.88 12.24
C THR A 237 -24.36 8.17 10.95
N LEU A 238 -23.51 8.18 9.92
CA LEU A 238 -23.79 7.52 8.64
C LEU A 238 -23.77 5.99 8.82
N HIS A 239 -22.85 5.47 9.62
CA HIS A 239 -22.81 4.06 9.99
C HIS A 239 -24.11 3.63 10.68
N ASP A 240 -24.59 4.39 11.66
CA ASP A 240 -25.83 4.08 12.39
C ASP A 240 -27.05 4.11 11.46
N HIS A 241 -27.14 5.09 10.55
CA HIS A 241 -28.23 5.16 9.56
C HIS A 241 -28.20 3.98 8.60
N LEU A 242 -27.03 3.59 8.10
CA LEU A 242 -26.89 2.41 7.25
C LEU A 242 -27.27 1.14 8.01
N HIS A 243 -26.90 1.03 9.28
CA HIS A 243 -27.24 -0.11 10.11
C HIS A 243 -28.76 -0.21 10.32
N GLN A 244 -29.43 0.91 10.58
CA GLN A 244 -30.90 0.97 10.66
C GLN A 244 -31.59 0.62 9.34
N LEU A 245 -31.07 1.08 8.20
CA LEU A 245 -31.64 0.73 6.89
C LEU A 245 -31.46 -0.76 6.56
N VAL A 246 -30.33 -1.34 6.94
CA VAL A 246 -30.05 -2.78 6.75
C VAL A 246 -30.96 -3.63 7.64
N THR A 247 -31.17 -3.24 8.90
CA THR A 247 -32.07 -3.97 9.80
C THR A 247 -33.52 -3.85 9.36
N HIS A 248 -33.97 -2.67 8.92
CA HIS A 248 -35.31 -2.49 8.36
C HIS A 248 -35.52 -3.29 7.07
N ARG A 249 -34.52 -3.33 6.17
CA ARG A 249 -34.59 -4.17 4.95
C ARG A 249 -34.60 -5.66 5.29
N ARG A 250 -33.81 -6.11 6.27
CA ARG A 250 -33.83 -7.51 6.74
C ARG A 250 -35.19 -7.89 7.33
N ALA A 251 -35.79 -7.02 8.14
CA ALA A 251 -37.13 -7.27 8.71
C ALA A 251 -38.20 -7.35 7.61
N ALA A 252 -38.22 -6.41 6.66
CA ALA A 252 -39.14 -6.43 5.52
C ALA A 252 -38.95 -7.63 4.59
N TRP A 253 -37.74 -8.19 4.53
CA TRP A 253 -37.46 -9.45 3.83
C TRP A 253 -38.00 -10.66 4.60
N CYS A 254 -37.82 -10.73 5.92
CA CYS A 254 -38.33 -11.83 6.75
C CYS A 254 -39.87 -11.92 6.74
N GLU A 255 -40.58 -10.79 6.61
CA GLU A 255 -42.04 -10.78 6.46
C GLU A 255 -42.54 -11.28 5.10
N LYS A 256 -41.73 -11.15 4.04
CA LYS A 256 -42.08 -11.64 2.69
C LYS A 256 -41.79 -13.13 2.47
N VAL A 257 -41.09 -13.77 3.40
CA VAL A 257 -40.67 -15.19 3.34
C VAL A 257 -41.53 -16.07 4.26
N ARG A 258 -42.52 -15.51 4.97
CA ARG A 258 -43.62 -16.26 5.58
C ARG A 258 -44.82 -16.32 4.65
#